data_AF-A0A0J9BKX2-F1
#
_entry.id   AF-A0A0J9BKX2-F1
#
_cell.length_a   1.000
_cell.length_b   1.000
_cell.length_c   1.000
_cell.angle_alpha   90.00
_cell.angle_beta   90.00
_cell.angle_gamma   90.00
#
_symmetry.space_group_name_H-M   'P 1'
#
loop_
_entity.id
_entity.type
_entity.pdbx_description
1 polymer ?
#
loop_
_entity_poly.entity_id
_entity_poly.type
_entity_poly.pdbx_seq_one_letter_code
_entity_poly.pdbx_strand_id
1 'polypeptide(L)'
;MAHVPISLGGDGGHDLDQITVNSADVRKNKVYVDADGNAQNGTMPDIAGRTITPGASQQTVGGGGYLTGNIAVPGFSLPAASIIKKGVTVTIYGRKVTGTFQGWVGDAGDLYINGQNNAGFTIYGSTFQQDRIALGSGFTLTSTKSYTLTQGQKLTIVGGSISGSFGAGQSGRRYFYLEDDAGTLLTQIDMSTISYANGFSFTMPRSLTFKPKIRFDYAAFGWSGYINRIYI
;
A
#
# COMPACT_ATOMS: atom_id res chain seq x y z
N MET A 1 -57.18 -27.12 -43.48
CA MET A 1 -56.17 -26.98 -42.40
C MET A 1 -55.63 -28.37 -42.15
N ALA A 2 -54.37 -28.63 -42.51
CA ALA A 2 -53.77 -29.93 -42.31
C ALA A 2 -53.32 -30.05 -40.84
N HIS A 3 -53.96 -30.95 -40.11
CA HIS A 3 -53.53 -31.38 -38.78
C HIS A 3 -52.27 -32.23 -38.96
N VAL A 4 -51.10 -31.70 -38.58
CA VAL A 4 -49.85 -32.46 -38.55
C VAL A 4 -49.82 -33.22 -37.22
N PRO A 5 -49.84 -34.56 -37.23
CA PRO A 5 -49.68 -35.33 -36.01
C PRO A 5 -48.26 -35.14 -35.49
N ILE A 6 -48.11 -34.80 -34.21
CA ILE A 6 -46.82 -34.85 -33.54
C ILE A 6 -46.57 -36.33 -33.24
N SER A 7 -45.57 -36.92 -33.90
CA SER A 7 -45.11 -38.28 -33.63
C SER A 7 -44.49 -38.33 -32.23
N LEU A 8 -45.09 -39.12 -31.33
CA LEU A 8 -44.47 -39.52 -30.06
C LEU A 8 -43.51 -40.68 -30.35
N GLY A 9 -42.26 -40.35 -30.63
CA GLY A 9 -41.16 -41.33 -30.70
C GLY A 9 -40.63 -41.60 -29.29
N GLY A 10 -40.75 -42.84 -28.83
CA GLY A 10 -40.20 -43.33 -27.56
C GLY A 10 -38.83 -43.98 -27.77
N ASP A 11 -37.79 -43.37 -27.18
CA ASP A 11 -36.40 -43.79 -27.34
C ASP A 11 -35.83 -44.47 -26.08
N GLY A 12 -36.67 -44.99 -25.18
CA GLY A 12 -36.20 -45.54 -23.89
C GLY A 12 -35.57 -44.47 -22.97
N GLY A 13 -35.79 -43.19 -23.27
CA GLY A 13 -35.66 -42.06 -22.34
C GLY A 13 -36.91 -41.91 -21.47
N HIS A 14 -36.83 -41.05 -20.45
CA HIS A 14 -37.92 -40.77 -19.49
C HIS A 14 -39.32 -40.95 -20.09
N ASP A 15 -40.17 -41.72 -19.40
CA ASP A 15 -41.58 -41.90 -19.75
C ASP A 15 -42.23 -40.55 -20.09
N LEU A 16 -42.57 -40.35 -21.37
CA LEU A 16 -43.19 -39.13 -21.88
C LEU A 16 -44.68 -39.07 -21.52
N ASP A 17 -45.25 -40.16 -21.00
CA ASP A 17 -46.61 -40.20 -20.46
C ASP A 17 -46.69 -39.54 -19.07
N GLN A 18 -45.54 -39.26 -18.44
CA GLN A 18 -45.44 -38.55 -17.16
C GLN A 18 -44.91 -37.12 -17.34
N ILE A 19 -45.83 -36.19 -17.62
CA ILE A 19 -45.54 -34.75 -17.69
C ILE A 19 -45.20 -34.23 -16.28
N THR A 20 -43.92 -33.99 -16.02
CA THR A 20 -43.40 -33.46 -14.74
C THR A 20 -43.24 -31.94 -14.73
N VAL A 21 -43.40 -31.29 -15.89
CA VAL A 21 -43.31 -29.83 -16.04
C VAL A 21 -44.57 -29.17 -15.50
N ASN A 22 -44.41 -28.13 -14.67
CA ASN A 22 -45.50 -27.27 -14.25
C ASN A 22 -45.37 -25.87 -14.87
N SER A 23 -46.39 -25.03 -14.71
CA SER A 23 -46.40 -23.70 -15.33
C SER A 23 -45.24 -22.80 -14.89
N ALA A 24 -44.70 -22.98 -13.68
CA ALA A 24 -43.56 -22.21 -13.19
C ALA A 24 -42.22 -22.60 -13.83
N ASP A 25 -42.15 -23.73 -14.53
CA ASP A 25 -40.96 -24.18 -15.26
C ASP A 25 -40.91 -23.63 -16.69
N VAL A 26 -42.04 -23.15 -17.20
CA VAL A 26 -42.20 -22.66 -18.57
C VAL A 26 -42.23 -21.14 -18.60
N ARG A 27 -41.44 -20.54 -19.51
CA ARG A 27 -41.33 -19.09 -19.69
C ARG A 27 -42.71 -18.44 -19.85
N LYS A 28 -42.92 -17.28 -19.19
CA LYS A 28 -44.18 -16.54 -19.23
C LYS A 28 -44.72 -16.40 -20.65
N ASN A 29 -46.01 -16.73 -20.83
CA ASN A 29 -46.73 -16.69 -22.11
C ASN A 29 -46.23 -17.68 -23.18
N LYS A 30 -45.41 -18.68 -22.83
CA LYS A 30 -45.12 -19.83 -23.71
C LYS A 30 -46.08 -20.97 -23.39
N VAL A 31 -46.51 -21.67 -24.44
CA VAL A 31 -47.50 -22.75 -24.32
C VAL A 31 -46.79 -24.08 -24.09
N TYR A 32 -47.30 -24.88 -23.16
CA TYR A 32 -46.96 -26.29 -22.97
C TYR A 32 -48.24 -27.13 -22.88
N VAL A 33 -48.10 -28.45 -22.94
CA VAL A 33 -49.23 -29.39 -22.77
C VAL A 33 -49.10 -30.04 -21.40
N ASP A 34 -50.18 -30.10 -20.62
CA ASP A 34 -50.22 -30.77 -19.32
C ASP A 34 -50.50 -32.27 -19.43
N ALA A 35 -50.46 -32.98 -18.29
CA ALA A 35 -50.69 -34.43 -18.19
C ALA A 35 -52.04 -34.89 -18.76
N ASP A 36 -53.03 -33.99 -18.81
CA ASP A 36 -54.37 -34.25 -19.33
C ASP A 36 -54.49 -33.91 -20.83
N GLY A 37 -53.41 -33.49 -21.47
CA GLY A 37 -53.37 -33.10 -22.88
C GLY A 37 -53.86 -31.67 -23.16
N ASN A 38 -54.08 -30.85 -22.13
CA ASN A 38 -54.58 -29.48 -22.31
C ASN A 38 -53.43 -28.47 -22.51
N ALA A 39 -53.68 -27.46 -23.34
CA ALA A 39 -52.74 -26.36 -23.54
C ALA A 39 -52.73 -25.44 -22.31
N GLN A 40 -51.56 -25.27 -21.72
CA GLN A 40 -51.30 -24.41 -20.57
C GLN A 40 -50.31 -23.31 -20.92
N ASN A 41 -50.38 -22.19 -20.20
CA ASN A 41 -49.41 -21.10 -20.32
C ASN A 41 -48.38 -21.17 -19.19
N GLY A 42 -47.11 -21.02 -19.55
CA GLY A 42 -46.03 -20.82 -18.60
C GLY A 42 -46.19 -19.52 -17.82
N THR A 43 -45.73 -19.55 -16.57
CA THR A 43 -45.78 -18.45 -15.59
C THR A 43 -44.40 -18.01 -15.12
N MET A 44 -43.32 -18.68 -15.53
CA MET A 44 -41.96 -18.31 -15.14
C MET A 44 -41.66 -16.86 -15.56
N PRO A 45 -41.40 -15.94 -14.61
CA PRO A 45 -41.28 -14.52 -14.93
C PRO A 45 -39.98 -14.22 -15.69
N ASP A 46 -40.05 -13.26 -16.62
CA ASP A 46 -38.88 -12.70 -17.27
C ASP A 46 -38.20 -11.68 -16.35
N ILE A 47 -36.89 -11.83 -16.11
CA ILE A 47 -36.08 -10.84 -15.41
C ILE A 47 -35.34 -10.00 -16.45
N ALA A 48 -35.67 -8.71 -16.51
CA ALA A 48 -34.95 -7.76 -17.36
C ALA A 48 -33.54 -7.48 -16.81
N GLY A 49 -32.55 -7.52 -17.71
CA GLY A 49 -31.17 -7.15 -17.39
C GLY A 49 -31.05 -5.71 -16.90
N ARG A 50 -30.16 -5.48 -15.94
CA ARG A 50 -29.88 -4.15 -15.36
C ARG A 50 -28.46 -4.07 -14.81
N THR A 51 -27.90 -2.88 -14.80
CA THR A 51 -26.62 -2.59 -14.13
C THR A 51 -26.89 -2.17 -12.70
N ILE A 52 -26.14 -2.74 -11.76
CA ILE A 52 -26.23 -2.42 -10.34
C ILE A 52 -24.86 -1.98 -9.87
N THR A 53 -24.78 -0.73 -9.44
CA THR A 53 -23.54 -0.14 -8.91
C THR A 53 -23.48 -0.38 -7.40
N PRO A 54 -22.44 -1.05 -6.87
CA PRO A 54 -22.30 -1.29 -5.44
C PRO A 54 -22.42 0.00 -4.61
N GLY A 55 -23.19 -0.08 -3.53
CA GLY A 55 -23.37 0.98 -2.55
C GLY A 55 -22.57 0.73 -1.27
N ALA A 56 -22.81 1.52 -0.23
CA ALA A 56 -22.20 1.27 1.09
C ALA A 56 -22.71 -0.03 1.74
N SER A 57 -23.97 -0.36 1.47
CA SER A 57 -24.66 -1.55 1.98
C SER A 57 -24.93 -2.52 0.84
N GLN A 58 -25.13 -3.79 1.19
CA GLN A 58 -25.53 -4.81 0.24
C GLN A 58 -26.81 -4.38 -0.48
N GLN A 59 -26.82 -4.57 -1.80
CA GLN A 59 -27.99 -4.41 -2.64
C GLN A 59 -28.46 -5.79 -3.08
N THR A 60 -29.77 -5.93 -3.24
CA THR A 60 -30.40 -7.22 -3.57
C THR A 60 -31.25 -7.06 -4.81
N VAL A 61 -31.07 -7.97 -5.78
CA VAL A 61 -32.03 -8.18 -6.86
C VAL A 61 -32.89 -9.36 -6.49
N GLY A 62 -34.20 -9.14 -6.49
CA GLY A 62 -35.16 -10.23 -6.32
C GLY A 62 -34.89 -11.34 -7.33
N GLY A 63 -34.88 -12.59 -6.85
CA GLY A 63 -34.84 -13.77 -7.69
C GLY A 63 -36.12 -13.95 -8.51
N GLY A 64 -36.23 -15.09 -9.19
CA GLY A 64 -37.31 -15.39 -10.13
C GLY A 64 -36.78 -15.88 -11.47
N GLY A 65 -37.68 -16.36 -12.32
CA GLY A 65 -37.26 -17.03 -13.55
C GLY A 65 -36.52 -18.32 -13.20
N TYR A 66 -35.30 -18.46 -13.71
CA TYR A 66 -34.39 -19.56 -13.37
C TYR A 66 -33.61 -19.35 -12.06
N LEU A 67 -33.68 -18.18 -11.43
CA LEU A 67 -32.95 -17.88 -10.20
C LEU A 67 -33.75 -18.39 -9.00
N THR A 68 -33.22 -19.41 -8.32
CA THR A 68 -33.81 -20.01 -7.11
C THR A 68 -33.66 -19.14 -5.85
N GLY A 69 -32.97 -18.00 -5.96
CA GLY A 69 -32.76 -17.04 -4.90
C GLY A 69 -32.36 -15.67 -5.42
N ASN A 70 -32.17 -14.73 -4.51
CA ASN A 70 -31.79 -13.36 -4.85
C ASN A 70 -30.33 -13.26 -5.31
N ILE A 71 -30.05 -12.31 -6.19
CA ILE A 71 -28.68 -11.89 -6.47
C ILE A 71 -28.28 -10.86 -5.41
N ALA A 72 -27.24 -11.16 -4.64
CA ALA A 72 -26.65 -10.22 -3.69
C ALA A 72 -25.46 -9.51 -4.31
N VAL A 73 -25.49 -8.18 -4.34
CA VAL A 73 -24.36 -7.32 -4.69
C VAL A 73 -23.78 -6.78 -3.38
N PRO A 74 -22.60 -7.25 -2.94
CA PRO A 74 -22.02 -6.84 -1.66
C PRO A 74 -21.85 -5.33 -1.55
N GLY A 75 -21.95 -4.82 -0.32
CA GLY A 75 -21.59 -3.44 -0.02
C GLY A 75 -20.09 -3.22 -0.22
N PHE A 76 -19.72 -2.01 -0.63
CA PHE A 76 -18.34 -1.60 -0.83
C PHE A 76 -17.96 -0.47 0.13
N SER A 77 -16.92 -0.73 0.92
CA SER A 77 -16.29 0.26 1.78
C SER A 77 -15.24 1.04 0.99
N LEU A 78 -15.35 2.37 0.98
CA LEU A 78 -14.30 3.23 0.43
C LEU A 78 -13.01 3.13 1.27
N PRO A 79 -11.83 3.32 0.65
CA PRO A 79 -10.59 3.46 1.41
C PRO A 79 -10.68 4.61 2.41
N ALA A 80 -10.01 4.47 3.55
CA ALA A 80 -9.97 5.53 4.55
C ALA A 80 -9.34 6.81 3.97
N ALA A 81 -9.89 7.97 4.31
CA ALA A 81 -9.33 9.26 3.85
C ALA A 81 -7.86 9.44 4.30
N SER A 82 -7.49 8.85 5.43
CA SER A 82 -6.15 8.94 6.03
C SER A 82 -5.05 8.22 5.27
N ILE A 83 -5.37 7.38 4.27
CA ILE A 83 -4.38 6.72 3.42
C ILE A 83 -4.29 7.35 2.02
N ILE A 84 -5.10 8.37 1.75
CA ILE A 84 -5.15 9.07 0.48
C ILE A 84 -4.53 10.45 0.68
N LYS A 85 -3.61 10.83 -0.21
CA LYS A 85 -2.92 12.13 -0.15
C LYS A 85 -3.91 13.29 -0.05
N LYS A 86 -3.65 14.23 0.86
CA LYS A 86 -4.52 15.39 1.10
C LYS A 86 -4.86 16.12 -0.19
N GLY A 87 -6.16 16.38 -0.39
CA GLY A 87 -6.69 17.08 -1.57
C GLY A 87 -6.92 16.19 -2.80
N VAL A 88 -6.39 14.97 -2.83
CA VAL A 88 -6.71 14.00 -3.89
C VAL A 88 -8.08 13.39 -3.62
N THR A 89 -8.94 13.38 -4.64
CA THR A 89 -10.26 12.75 -4.56
C THR A 89 -10.27 11.47 -5.38
N VAL A 90 -10.61 10.36 -4.75
CA VAL A 90 -10.83 9.07 -5.42
C VAL A 90 -12.33 8.85 -5.56
N THR A 91 -12.77 8.45 -6.77
CA THR A 91 -14.16 8.11 -7.05
C THR A 91 -14.26 6.63 -7.38
N ILE A 92 -15.03 5.87 -6.60
CA ILE A 92 -15.29 4.44 -6.81
C ILE A 92 -16.78 4.22 -6.74
N TYR A 93 -17.37 3.56 -7.74
CA TYR A 93 -18.81 3.30 -7.82
C TYR A 93 -19.67 4.57 -7.63
N GLY A 94 -19.23 5.71 -8.17
CA GLY A 94 -19.92 7.01 -8.06
C GLY A 94 -19.81 7.68 -6.69
N ARG A 95 -19.13 7.05 -5.72
CA ARG A 95 -18.91 7.57 -4.36
C ARG A 95 -17.52 8.17 -4.26
N LYS A 96 -17.38 9.29 -3.55
CA LYS A 96 -16.12 10.05 -3.44
C LYS A 96 -15.53 9.96 -2.04
N VAL A 97 -14.20 9.87 -1.98
CA VAL A 97 -13.42 10.10 -0.75
C VAL A 97 -12.30 11.09 -1.07
N THR A 98 -12.21 12.15 -0.27
CA THR A 98 -11.11 13.13 -0.36
C THR A 98 -10.07 12.77 0.69
N GLY A 99 -8.81 12.69 0.26
CA GLY A 99 -7.71 12.37 1.14
C GLY A 99 -7.45 13.42 2.22
N THR A 100 -6.98 12.94 3.36
CA THR A 100 -6.54 13.74 4.51
C THR A 100 -5.09 13.43 4.91
N PHE A 101 -4.44 12.45 4.27
CA PHE A 101 -3.06 12.08 4.58
C PHE A 101 -2.12 13.26 4.35
N GLN A 102 -1.35 13.59 5.38
CA GLN A 102 -0.26 14.56 5.37
C GLN A 102 0.96 13.87 5.98
N GLY A 103 2.11 14.02 5.35
CA GLY A 103 3.34 13.35 5.75
C GLY A 103 4.13 12.86 4.55
N TRP A 104 5.33 12.36 4.82
CA TRP A 104 6.20 11.77 3.81
C TRP A 104 6.06 10.26 3.83
N VAL A 105 5.87 9.67 2.64
CA VAL A 105 5.87 8.22 2.46
C VAL A 105 7.30 7.83 2.11
N GLY A 106 7.98 7.16 3.04
CA GLY A 106 9.31 6.59 2.79
C GLY A 106 9.22 5.18 2.22
N ASP A 107 10.27 4.75 1.53
CA ASP A 107 10.44 3.37 1.08
C ASP A 107 11.06 2.51 2.19
N ALA A 108 11.14 1.18 1.98
CA ALA A 108 11.71 0.26 2.98
C ALA A 108 13.18 0.59 3.36
N GLY A 109 13.91 1.28 2.48
CA GLY A 109 15.28 1.75 2.71
C GLY A 109 15.39 3.09 3.44
N ASP A 110 14.29 3.82 3.67
CA ASP A 110 14.30 5.10 4.38
C ASP A 110 14.36 4.88 5.89
N LEU A 111 15.50 5.23 6.48
CA LEU A 111 15.74 5.20 7.92
C LEU A 111 15.24 6.48 8.60
N TYR A 112 15.33 7.61 7.90
CA TYR A 112 14.75 8.89 8.31
C TYR A 112 14.31 9.66 7.05
N ILE A 113 13.12 10.26 7.06
CA ILE A 113 12.67 11.11 5.96
C ILE A 113 11.77 12.24 6.46
N ASN A 114 12.25 13.48 6.33
CA ASN A 114 11.52 14.71 6.58
C ASN A 114 10.66 14.70 7.86
N GLY A 115 11.27 14.40 9.02
CA GLY A 115 10.59 14.28 10.32
C GLY A 115 10.18 12.86 10.70
N GLN A 116 9.98 11.97 9.73
CA GLN A 116 9.62 10.58 9.95
C GLN A 116 10.85 9.76 10.38
N ASN A 117 10.89 9.32 11.64
CA ASN A 117 12.02 8.58 12.22
C ASN A 117 11.81 7.05 12.17
N ASN A 118 11.86 6.49 10.95
CA ASN A 118 11.59 5.07 10.69
C ASN A 118 12.54 4.12 11.44
N ALA A 119 13.81 4.50 11.58
CA ALA A 119 14.85 3.76 12.29
C ALA A 119 14.82 3.94 13.81
N GLY A 120 13.95 4.83 14.31
CA GLY A 120 13.88 5.17 15.72
C GLY A 120 15.22 5.70 16.24
N PHE A 121 15.90 6.54 15.46
CA PHE A 121 17.14 7.19 15.86
C PHE A 121 16.96 7.93 17.19
N THR A 122 17.93 7.78 18.09
CA THR A 122 18.15 8.68 19.22
C THR A 122 19.26 9.66 18.87
N ILE A 123 19.23 10.85 19.46
CA ILE A 123 20.17 11.94 19.15
C ILE A 123 20.91 12.35 20.41
N TYR A 124 22.23 12.52 20.27
CA TYR A 124 23.06 13.24 21.21
C TYR A 124 23.63 14.50 20.56
N GLY A 125 23.65 15.61 21.28
CA GLY A 125 24.22 16.89 20.82
C GLY A 125 23.35 17.67 19.82
N SER A 126 22.08 17.29 19.62
CA SER A 126 21.10 18.04 18.80
C SER A 126 19.65 17.61 19.09
N THR A 127 18.69 18.03 18.25
CA THR A 127 17.26 17.77 18.37
C THR A 127 16.61 17.38 17.04
N PHE A 128 15.50 16.64 17.12
CA PHE A 128 14.56 16.49 16.01
C PHE A 128 13.71 17.77 15.88
N GLN A 129 13.51 18.20 14.64
CA GLN A 129 12.52 19.20 14.27
C GLN A 129 11.40 18.54 13.46
N GLN A 130 10.35 19.32 13.15
CA GLN A 130 9.15 18.80 12.48
C GLN A 130 9.45 18.10 11.15
N ASP A 131 10.42 18.59 10.39
CA ASP A 131 10.73 18.12 9.03
C ASP A 131 12.21 17.76 8.82
N ARG A 132 13.04 17.83 9.87
CA ARG A 132 14.48 17.63 9.76
C ARG A 132 15.13 17.29 11.10
N ILE A 133 16.38 16.89 11.04
CA ILE A 133 17.28 16.83 12.19
C ILE A 133 18.17 18.07 12.11
N ALA A 134 18.12 18.92 13.13
CA ALA A 134 19.07 20.03 13.22
C ALA A 134 20.48 19.48 13.52
N LEU A 135 21.53 20.17 13.09
CA LEU A 135 22.88 19.85 13.53
C LEU A 135 23.27 20.73 14.72
N GLY A 136 24.11 20.19 15.61
CA GLY A 136 24.56 20.84 16.85
C GLY A 136 25.98 20.44 17.23
N SER A 137 26.45 20.82 18.42
CA SER A 137 27.82 20.56 18.88
C SER A 137 28.03 19.08 19.24
N GLY A 138 28.93 18.39 18.52
CA GLY A 138 29.23 16.97 18.76
C GLY A 138 27.99 16.09 18.57
N PHE A 139 27.65 15.81 17.32
CA PHE A 139 26.37 15.20 16.95
C PHE A 139 26.50 13.69 16.70
N THR A 140 25.64 12.89 17.34
CA THR A 140 25.53 11.44 17.09
C THR A 140 24.08 11.03 16.91
N LEU A 141 23.84 10.22 15.88
CA LEU A 141 22.58 9.51 15.63
C LEU A 141 22.77 8.02 15.87
N THR A 142 21.98 7.42 16.75
CA THR A 142 22.03 5.98 17.02
C THR A 142 20.70 5.34 16.69
N SER A 143 20.66 4.44 15.72
CA SER A 143 19.46 3.68 15.37
C SER A 143 19.08 2.75 16.52
N THR A 144 17.78 2.62 16.81
CA THR A 144 17.28 1.58 17.72
C THR A 144 17.01 0.26 17.01
N LYS A 145 16.94 0.28 15.67
CA LYS A 145 16.71 -0.88 14.81
C LYS A 145 17.99 -1.36 14.12
N SER A 146 18.07 -2.67 13.88
CA SER A 146 19.17 -3.27 13.13
C SER A 146 18.85 -3.33 11.65
N TYR A 147 19.88 -3.15 10.82
CA TYR A 147 19.81 -3.20 9.36
C TYR A 147 20.92 -4.08 8.82
N THR A 148 20.61 -4.88 7.80
CA THR A 148 21.59 -5.66 7.05
C THR A 148 22.01 -4.87 5.83
N LEU A 149 23.27 -4.47 5.77
CA LEU A 149 23.86 -3.87 4.58
C LEU A 149 24.91 -4.84 4.02
N THR A 150 24.91 -5.05 2.72
CA THR A 150 25.91 -5.86 2.02
C THR A 150 27.12 -5.02 1.61
N GLN A 151 28.25 -5.69 1.36
CA GLN A 151 29.46 -5.02 0.87
C GLN A 151 29.16 -4.17 -0.37
N GLY A 152 29.64 -2.93 -0.37
CA GLY A 152 29.42 -1.97 -1.46
C GLY A 152 28.11 -1.19 -1.40
N GLN A 153 27.12 -1.61 -0.60
CA GLN A 153 25.92 -0.80 -0.35
C GLN A 153 26.27 0.49 0.39
N LYS A 154 25.43 1.51 0.23
CA LYS A 154 25.68 2.86 0.76
C LYS A 154 24.65 3.24 1.81
N LEU A 155 25.09 3.61 3.00
CA LEU A 155 24.26 4.39 3.92
C LEU A 155 24.42 5.86 3.55
N THR A 156 23.38 6.47 3.01
CA THR A 156 23.37 7.84 2.50
C THR A 156 22.65 8.79 3.44
N ILE A 157 23.29 9.94 3.69
CA ILE A 157 22.78 11.04 4.47
C ILE A 157 22.55 12.19 3.49
N VAL A 158 21.35 12.77 3.49
CA VAL A 158 21.00 13.95 2.70
C VAL A 158 20.60 15.08 3.64
N GLY A 159 21.08 16.27 3.32
CA GLY A 159 20.85 17.44 4.13
C GLY A 159 21.07 18.73 3.36
N GLY A 160 21.15 19.83 4.10
CA GLY A 160 21.43 21.14 3.52
C GLY A 160 22.30 21.98 4.45
N SER A 161 23.29 22.65 3.86
CA SER A 161 24.27 23.50 4.56
C SER A 161 24.99 22.80 5.71
N ILE A 162 25.30 21.51 5.55
CA ILE A 162 26.06 20.75 6.55
C ILE A 162 27.48 21.33 6.62
N SER A 163 27.85 21.94 7.74
CA SER A 163 29.19 22.49 7.98
C SER A 163 29.58 22.43 9.45
N GLY A 164 30.84 22.10 9.73
CA GLY A 164 31.41 22.10 11.07
C GLY A 164 32.39 23.26 11.25
N SER A 165 32.39 23.89 12.42
CA SER A 165 33.32 24.96 12.77
C SER A 165 34.25 24.52 13.91
N PHE A 166 35.52 24.29 13.56
CA PHE A 166 36.46 23.51 14.39
C PHE A 166 37.35 24.37 15.32
N GLY A 167 37.38 25.69 15.17
CA GLY A 167 38.14 26.59 16.05
C GLY A 167 39.66 26.58 15.85
N ALA A 168 40.30 27.69 16.23
CA ALA A 168 41.75 27.86 16.13
C ALA A 168 42.46 26.92 17.12
N GLY A 169 43.29 26.01 16.61
CA GLY A 169 44.02 25.01 17.42
C GLY A 169 43.60 23.56 17.17
N GLN A 170 42.49 23.34 16.48
CA GLN A 170 42.05 22.01 16.05
C GLN A 170 42.77 21.56 14.77
N SER A 171 44.06 21.21 14.89
CA SER A 171 44.85 20.62 13.81
C SER A 171 44.46 19.14 13.58
N GLY A 172 44.43 18.70 12.32
CA GLY A 172 44.22 17.29 11.95
C GLY A 172 43.08 17.06 10.96
N ARG A 173 43.01 15.82 10.45
CA ARG A 173 41.92 15.35 9.59
C ARG A 173 40.64 15.19 10.39
N ARG A 174 39.51 15.48 9.76
CA ARG A 174 38.16 15.42 10.33
C ARG A 174 37.36 14.36 9.60
N TYR A 175 36.50 13.66 10.33
CA TYR A 175 35.78 12.53 9.78
C TYR A 175 34.31 12.52 10.15
N PHE A 176 33.52 11.96 9.24
CA PHE A 176 32.25 11.34 9.60
C PHE A 176 32.51 9.86 9.90
N TYR A 177 31.89 9.33 10.94
CA TYR A 177 32.07 7.96 11.38
C TYR A 177 30.75 7.19 11.25
N LEU A 178 30.85 5.97 10.75
CA LEU A 178 29.82 4.97 10.87
C LEU A 178 30.31 3.87 11.81
N GLU A 179 29.58 3.70 12.89
CA GLU A 179 29.83 2.75 13.96
C GLU A 179 28.61 1.80 14.10
N ASP A 180 28.81 0.70 14.82
CA ASP A 180 27.69 -0.07 15.40
C ASP A 180 27.20 0.55 16.72
N ASP A 181 26.17 -0.03 17.35
CA ASP A 181 25.64 0.46 18.63
C ASP A 181 26.58 0.28 19.81
N ALA A 182 27.58 -0.60 19.70
CA ALA A 182 28.66 -0.72 20.70
C ALA A 182 29.76 0.35 20.52
N GLY A 183 29.71 1.14 19.44
CA GLY A 183 30.73 2.13 19.10
C GLY A 183 31.92 1.56 18.33
N THR A 184 31.84 0.33 17.83
CA THR A 184 32.87 -0.26 16.96
C THR A 184 32.87 0.47 15.62
N LEU A 185 34.02 0.98 15.21
CA LEU A 185 34.17 1.64 13.91
C LEU A 185 33.96 0.64 12.77
N LEU A 186 33.04 0.95 11.87
CA LEU A 186 32.81 0.17 10.65
C LEU A 186 33.52 0.83 9.46
N THR A 187 33.32 2.14 9.27
CA THR A 187 33.99 2.93 8.24
C THR A 187 33.94 4.42 8.60
N GLN A 188 34.77 5.23 7.95
CA GLN A 188 34.81 6.68 8.12
C GLN A 188 35.09 7.40 6.80
N ILE A 189 34.70 8.66 6.71
CA ILE A 189 34.93 9.50 5.54
C ILE A 189 35.77 10.70 5.95
N ASP A 190 36.92 10.90 5.31
CA ASP A 190 37.73 12.11 5.49
C ASP A 190 37.01 13.29 4.85
N MET A 191 36.59 14.25 5.67
CA MET A 191 35.82 15.41 5.23
C MET A 191 36.59 16.31 4.27
N SER A 192 37.92 16.25 4.26
CA SER A 192 38.75 17.01 3.31
C SER A 192 38.69 16.45 1.89
N THR A 193 38.17 15.23 1.71
CA THR A 193 38.15 14.52 0.43
C THR A 193 36.80 14.61 -0.29
N ILE A 194 35.78 15.20 0.35
CA ILE A 194 34.42 15.27 -0.19
C ILE A 194 33.79 16.66 0.02
N SER A 195 32.86 17.02 -0.87
CA SER A 195 31.88 18.06 -0.57
C SER A 195 30.69 17.41 0.14
N TYR A 196 30.40 17.83 1.36
CA TYR A 196 29.37 17.22 2.21
C TYR A 196 28.21 18.16 2.55
N ALA A 197 28.21 19.40 2.03
CA ALA A 197 27.22 20.43 2.38
C ALA A 197 25.77 20.00 2.13
N ASN A 198 25.53 19.11 1.16
CA ASN A 198 24.21 18.60 0.80
C ASN A 198 24.00 17.11 1.17
N GLY A 199 24.95 16.51 1.88
CA GLY A 199 24.94 15.08 2.20
C GLY A 199 26.21 14.34 1.82
N PHE A 200 26.29 13.08 2.23
CA PHE A 200 27.41 12.18 2.01
C PHE A 200 26.94 10.73 2.18
N SER A 201 27.75 9.77 1.73
CA SER A 201 27.41 8.34 1.85
C SER A 201 28.58 7.52 2.37
N PHE A 202 28.31 6.64 3.33
CA PHE A 202 29.23 5.60 3.75
C PHE A 202 29.08 4.38 2.86
N THR A 203 30.15 3.96 2.17
CA THR A 203 30.17 2.68 1.45
C THR A 203 30.55 1.56 2.42
N MET A 204 29.76 0.49 2.46
CA MET A 204 30.00 -0.63 3.37
C MET A 204 31.25 -1.42 2.95
N PRO A 205 32.24 -1.58 3.84
CA PRO A 205 33.45 -2.34 3.52
C PRO A 205 33.21 -3.86 3.52
N ARG A 206 32.15 -4.32 4.18
CA ARG A 206 31.76 -5.72 4.32
C ARG A 206 30.26 -5.84 4.58
N SER A 207 29.69 -7.02 4.32
CA SER A 207 28.31 -7.33 4.68
C SER A 207 28.18 -7.48 6.20
N LEU A 208 27.21 -6.79 6.81
CA LEU A 208 26.98 -6.81 8.26
C LEU A 208 25.54 -6.45 8.60
N THR A 209 24.99 -7.10 9.63
CA THR A 209 23.78 -6.66 10.33
C THR A 209 24.16 -5.91 11.60
N PHE A 210 23.76 -4.65 11.72
CA PHE A 210 24.13 -3.78 12.85
C PHE A 210 23.08 -2.68 13.04
N LYS A 211 23.12 -1.98 14.18
CA LYS A 211 22.36 -0.74 14.36
C LYS A 211 23.25 0.44 13.97
N PRO A 212 22.91 1.19 12.90
CA PRO A 212 23.74 2.29 12.46
C PRO A 212 23.90 3.37 13.54
N LYS A 213 25.15 3.69 13.86
CA LYS A 213 25.51 4.86 14.66
C LYS A 213 26.34 5.81 13.79
N ILE A 214 25.76 6.96 13.47
CA ILE A 214 26.42 8.01 12.67
C ILE A 214 26.95 9.06 13.64
N ARG A 215 28.26 9.27 13.66
CA ARG A 215 28.90 10.24 14.53
C ARG A 215 29.68 11.26 13.72
N PHE A 216 29.50 12.52 14.07
CA PHE A 216 30.24 13.64 13.53
C PHE A 216 31.42 13.94 14.46
N ASP A 217 32.57 14.29 13.89
CA ASP A 217 33.70 14.72 14.72
C ASP A 217 33.34 15.97 15.53
N TYR A 218 34.02 16.17 16.65
CA TYR A 218 33.76 17.30 17.53
C TYR A 218 34.16 18.62 16.85
N ALA A 219 33.19 19.54 16.73
CA ALA A 219 33.40 20.89 16.21
C ALA A 219 33.24 21.89 17.37
N ALA A 220 34.30 22.65 17.67
CA ALA A 220 34.38 23.54 18.83
C ALA A 220 33.28 24.61 18.85
N PHE A 221 32.93 25.16 17.68
CA PHE A 221 31.84 26.13 17.52
C PHE A 221 30.57 25.47 16.95
N GLY A 222 30.51 24.15 17.01
CA GLY A 222 29.35 23.35 16.62
C GLY A 222 29.24 23.08 15.13
N TRP A 223 28.19 22.32 14.82
CA TRP A 223 27.75 22.05 13.46
C TRP A 223 26.52 22.89 13.13
N SER A 224 26.40 23.27 11.86
CA SER A 224 25.24 23.94 11.30
C SER A 224 24.68 23.16 10.12
N GLY A 225 23.45 23.49 9.74
CA GLY A 225 22.71 22.80 8.69
C GLY A 225 21.72 21.80 9.26
N TYR A 226 21.25 20.90 8.39
CA TYR A 226 20.26 19.90 8.77
C TYR A 226 20.39 18.62 7.94
N ILE A 227 19.84 17.54 8.46
CA ILE A 227 19.62 16.28 7.74
C ILE A 227 18.11 16.12 7.54
N ASN A 228 17.68 15.87 6.30
CA ASN A 228 16.27 15.62 5.99
C ASN A 228 16.01 14.22 5.44
N ARG A 229 17.05 13.45 5.11
CA ARG A 229 16.89 12.03 4.72
C ARG A 229 18.10 11.19 5.12
N ILE A 230 17.86 9.98 5.59
CA ILE A 230 18.87 8.93 5.76
C ILE A 230 18.30 7.66 5.16
N TYR A 231 19.03 7.02 4.25
CA TYR A 231 18.58 5.81 3.57
C TYR A 231 19.72 4.88 3.19
N ILE A 232 19.39 3.62 2.94
CA ILE A 232 20.30 2.56 2.46
C ILE A 232 20.04 2.30 0.97
#